data_AF-A0A937ZVG6-F1
#
_entry.id   AF-A0A937ZVG6-F1
#
_cell.length_a   1.000
_cell.length_b   1.000
_cell.length_c   1.000
_cell.angle_alpha   90.00
_cell.angle_beta   90.00
_cell.angle_gamma   90.00
#
_symmetry.space_group_name_H-M   'P 1'
#
loop_
_entity.id
_entity.type
_entity.pdbx_description
1 polymer ?
#
loop_
_entity_poly.entity_id
_entity_poly.type
_entity_poly.pdbx_seq_one_letter_code
_entity_poly.pdbx_strand_id
1 'polypeptide(L)' 'MSAPPSPRLRGSGRERMLVTPEGIALPITLASKGARAGALLMDLVFVALLQIATTVALASI' A
#
# COMPACT_ATOMS: atom_id res chain seq x y z
N MET A 1 35.15 -12.76 -3.89
CA MET A 1 34.13 -11.70 -3.74
C MET A 1 32.76 -12.35 -3.91
N SER A 2 32.09 -12.74 -2.82
CA SER A 2 30.79 -13.44 -2.88
C SER A 2 29.65 -12.44 -2.84
N ALA A 3 28.81 -12.41 -3.89
CA ALA A 3 27.59 -11.63 -3.90
C ALA A 3 26.61 -12.11 -2.79
N PRO A 4 25.89 -11.21 -2.11
CA PRO A 4 24.86 -11.63 -1.15
C PRO A 4 23.74 -12.39 -1.87
N PRO A 5 23.15 -13.41 -1.24
CA PRO A 5 22.07 -14.18 -1.85
C PRO A 5 20.86 -13.28 -2.08
N SER A 6 20.46 -13.14 -3.35
CA SER A 6 19.24 -12.45 -3.72
C SER A 6 18.03 -13.25 -3.19
N PRO A 7 17.12 -12.63 -2.41
CA PRO A 7 15.86 -13.26 -2.04
C PRO A 7 15.08 -13.51 -3.34
N ARG A 8 15.09 -14.75 -3.83
CA ARG A 8 14.30 -15.16 -4.99
C ARG A 8 12.83 -15.25 -4.58
N LEU A 9 12.20 -14.11 -4.34
CA LEU A 9 10.75 -13.98 -4.23
C LEU A 9 10.18 -13.88 -5.65
N ARG A 10 9.51 -14.95 -6.01
CA ARG A 10 8.91 -15.27 -7.30
C ARG A 10 8.12 -14.08 -7.89
N GLY A 11 8.74 -13.43 -8.87
CA GLY A 11 8.14 -12.79 -10.05
C GLY A 11 6.74 -12.20 -9.94
N SER A 12 6.67 -10.89 -9.79
CA SER A 12 5.63 -10.06 -10.41
C SER A 12 6.24 -8.66 -10.50
N GLY A 13 6.35 -8.04 -11.69
CA GLY A 13 7.17 -6.84 -12.02
C GLY A 13 6.95 -5.54 -11.23
N ARG A 14 6.97 -5.64 -9.91
CA ARG A 14 6.60 -4.67 -8.88
C ARG A 14 7.78 -4.26 -8.02
N GLU A 15 8.90 -4.97 -8.10
CA GLU A 15 10.15 -4.55 -7.48
C GLU A 15 10.76 -3.40 -8.30
N ARG A 16 11.19 -2.35 -7.61
CA ARG A 16 11.89 -1.20 -8.19
C ARG A 16 13.18 -1.03 -7.39
N MET A 17 14.29 -0.83 -8.10
CA MET A 17 15.56 -0.46 -7.48
C MET A 17 15.67 1.06 -7.50
N LEU A 18 15.63 1.67 -6.31
CA LEU A 18 15.87 3.09 -6.15
C LEU A 18 17.34 3.28 -5.76
N VAL A 19 18.09 4.03 -6.56
CA VAL A 19 19.43 4.46 -6.18
C VAL A 19 19.30 5.82 -5.51
N THR A 20 19.68 5.91 -4.24
CA THR A 20 19.73 7.19 -3.53
C THR A 20 20.90 8.03 -4.07
N PRO A 21 20.89 9.37 -3.91
CA PRO A 21 22.03 10.21 -4.32
C PRO A 21 23.34 9.83 -3.62
N GLU A 22 23.25 9.19 -2.45
CA GLU A 22 24.39 8.63 -1.71
C GLU A 22 24.97 7.35 -2.35
N GLY A 23 24.41 6.89 -3.47
CA GLY A 23 24.83 5.67 -4.16
C GLY A 23 24.36 4.38 -3.49
N ILE A 24 23.47 4.45 -2.49
CA ILE A 24 22.94 3.28 -1.79
C ILE A 24 21.72 2.74 -2.57
N ALA A 25 21.78 1.48 -2.95
CA ALA A 25 20.66 0.80 -3.59
C ALA A 25 19.61 0.41 -2.54
N LEU A 26 18.41 1.00 -2.66
CA LEU A 26 17.25 0.68 -1.85
C LEU A 26 16.24 -0.12 -2.68
N PRO A 27 16.14 -1.44 -2.50
CA PRO A 27 15.11 -2.24 -3.15
C PRO A 27 13.76 -1.91 -2.50
N ILE A 28 12.82 -1.42 -3.31
CA ILE A 28 11.45 -1.12 -2.87
C ILE A 28 10.46 -1.99 -3.63
N THR A 29 9.44 -2.48 -2.92
CA THR A 29 8.34 -3.23 -3.53
C THR A 29 7.14 -2.32 -3.68
N LEU A 30 6.69 -2.14 -4.92
CA LEU A 30 5.53 -1.32 -5.22
C LEU A 30 4.25 -2.14 -5.09
N ALA A 31 3.33 -1.71 -4.23
CA ALA A 31 2.00 -2.31 -4.14
C ALA A 31 1.29 -2.32 -5.51
N SER A 32 0.51 -3.38 -5.77
CA SER A 32 -0.25 -3.51 -7.02
C SER A 32 -1.25 -2.36 -7.20
N LYS A 33 -1.62 -2.05 -8.46
CA LYS A 33 -2.70 -1.11 -8.76
C LYS A 33 -3.99 -1.48 -8.01
N GLY A 34 -4.31 -2.78 -7.94
CA GLY A 34 -5.47 -3.30 -7.20
C GLY A 34 -5.36 -3.13 -5.69
N ALA A 35 -4.19 -3.35 -5.08
CA ALA A 35 -3.99 -3.16 -3.65
C ALA A 35 -4.19 -1.70 -3.23
N ARG A 36 -3.74 -0.75 -4.06
CA ARG A 36 -3.97 0.68 -3.83
C ARG A 36 -5.45 1.05 -3.92
N ALA A 37 -6.14 0.56 -4.96
CA ALA A 37 -7.58 0.79 -5.12
C ALA A 37 -8.39 0.16 -3.99
N GLY A 38 -8.03 -1.05 -3.56
CA GLY A 38 -8.66 -1.74 -2.43
C GLY A 38 -8.49 -0.96 -1.12
N ALA A 39 -7.28 -0.46 -0.84
CA ALA A 39 -7.03 0.37 0.33
C ALA A 39 -7.90 1.64 0.34
N LEU A 40 -8.01 2.34 -0.80
CA LEU A 40 -8.88 3.51 -0.95
C LEU A 40 -10.36 3.16 -0.75
N LEU A 41 -10.83 2.07 -1.36
CA LEU A 41 -12.23 1.65 -1.22
C LEU A 41 -12.58 1.28 0.21
N MET A 42 -11.69 0.61 0.93
CA MET A 42 -11.90 0.30 2.35
C MET A 42 -12.04 1.57 3.17
N ASP A 43 -11.13 2.53 2.97
CA ASP A 43 -11.18 3.83 3.67
C ASP A 43 -12.51 4.56 3.42
N LEU A 44 -12.94 4.65 2.16
CA LEU A 44 -14.22 5.26 1.78
C LEU A 44 -15.43 4.54 2.37
N VAL A 45 -15.43 3.20 2.40
CA VAL A 45 -16.52 2.41 2.99
C VAL A 45 -16.62 2.67 4.48
N PHE A 46 -15.52 2.64 5.22
CA PHE A 46 -15.55 2.89 6.66
C PHE A 46 -15.98 4.32 6.97
N VAL A 47 -15.43 5.31 6.27
CA VAL A 47 -15.84 6.71 6.44
C VAL A 47 -17.32 6.90 6.13
N ALA A 48 -17.83 6.34 5.02
CA ALA A 48 -19.24 6.46 4.66
C ALA A 48 -20.16 5.78 5.70
N LEU A 49 -19.80 4.59 6.17
CA LEU A 49 -20.57 3.88 7.19
C LEU A 49 -20.61 4.66 8.51
N LEU A 50 -19.45 5.16 8.97
CA LEU A 50 -19.36 5.96 10.18
C LEU A 50 -20.13 7.28 10.05
N GLN A 51 -20.05 7.93 8.89
CA GLN A 51 -20.79 9.16 8.61
C GLN A 51 -22.30 8.92 8.68
N ILE A 52 -22.80 7.87 8.01
CA ILE A 52 -24.23 7.49 8.04
C ILE A 52 -24.65 7.16 9.46
N ALA A 53 -23.90 6.30 10.15
CA ALA A 53 -24.22 5.88 11.52
C ALA A 53 -24.29 7.08 12.47
N THR A 54 -23.32 7.99 12.40
CA THR A 54 -23.30 9.20 13.21
C THR A 54 -24.47 10.13 12.88
N THR A 55 -24.78 10.29 11.60
CA THR A 55 -25.91 11.12 11.15
C THR A 55 -27.24 10.59 11.66
N VAL A 56 -27.46 9.27 11.57
CA VAL A 56 -28.66 8.61 12.09
C VAL A 56 -28.74 8.74 13.61
N ALA A 57 -27.63 8.51 14.32
CA ALA A 57 -27.59 8.64 15.77
C ALA A 57 -27.97 10.06 16.22
N LEU A 58 -27.44 11.10 15.57
CA LEU A 58 -27.79 12.49 15.86
C LEU A 58 -29.24 12.82 15.52
N ALA A 59 -29.77 12.30 14.40
CA ALA A 59 -31.15 12.53 14.01
C ALA A 59 -32.18 11.82 14.93
N SER A 60 -31.73 10.82 15.69
CA SER A 60 -32.55 10.04 16.62
C SER A 60 -32.64 10.61 18.04
N ILE A 61 -31.90 11.69 18.32
CA ILE A 61 -31.90 12.44 19.59
C ILE A 61 -32.81 13.65 19.44
#